data_AF-A0A1V0GSM1-F1
#
_entry.id   AF-A0A1V0GSM1-F1
#
_cell.length_a   1.000
_cell.length_b   1.000
_cell.length_c   1.000
_cell.angle_alpha   90.00
_cell.angle_beta   90.00
_cell.angle_gamma   90.00
#
_symmetry.space_group_name_H-M   'P 1'
#
loop_
_entity.id
_entity.type
_entity.pdbx_description
1 polymer ?
#
loop_
_entity_poly.entity_id
_entity_poly.type
_entity_poly.pdbx_seq_one_letter_code
_entity_poly.pdbx_strand_id
1 'polypeptide(L)'
;MPDLDDLLGRVMTWAEPQYLQLRKAREDALQPGAALEDTDLWPLLLLIDSERRQVPRLIMDRVRAQKLHLVEGFSLADVEASLLLPAWQKARFRTSGCAVIALPMPALVALPRGRRQLELVEARLFEALRLWTFALRPSIEFLCANSKSLSNSYPSHIDYIAAHAPDVVAISATPGRQKASTDAKARDARNVEAHSVLRDFLDQLGREGRRSRVSFATEGAELPFFGDALADRMLRRTRALLPTGVSPVPKRYAILYLRVINTLSKGRRLAQLAFEQRPRDMRAYEEGMEKLGPLAMPEVLAAPDMFGNRLHAAAGRVYQAQLARRLVQPPTLREADRLTAAEMATLAFLADIDPYQISAQHVLLRPEIWAAREVGAQAFLRRDGDGRRMAALQHLLADDTMPTAAVLEQPLMPELASIAGTIRELCRIFP
;
A
#
# COMPACT_ATOMS: atom_id res chain seq x y z
N MET A 1 -36.86 1.03 1.01
CA MET A 1 -35.42 1.35 1.09
C MET A 1 -34.82 1.08 -0.28
N PRO A 2 -33.84 1.86 -0.75
CA PRO A 2 -33.18 1.54 -2.02
C PRO A 2 -32.59 0.13 -1.95
N ASP A 3 -32.69 -0.61 -3.04
CA ASP A 3 -31.97 -1.88 -3.19
C ASP A 3 -30.45 -1.60 -3.06
N LEU A 4 -29.75 -2.43 -2.29
CA LEU A 4 -28.32 -2.24 -2.01
C LEU A 4 -27.49 -2.31 -3.29
N ASP A 5 -27.87 -3.16 -4.24
CA ASP A 5 -27.15 -3.30 -5.50
C ASP A 5 -27.35 -2.07 -6.39
N ASP A 6 -28.57 -1.54 -6.44
CA ASP A 6 -28.91 -0.25 -7.08
C ASP A 6 -28.15 0.92 -6.43
N LEU A 7 -28.04 0.94 -5.10
CA LEU A 7 -27.22 1.94 -4.39
C LEU A 7 -25.75 1.87 -4.80
N LEU A 8 -25.14 0.68 -4.77
CA LEU A 8 -23.73 0.48 -5.12
C LEU A 8 -23.44 0.92 -6.56
N GLY A 9 -24.35 0.65 -7.49
CA GLY A 9 -24.26 1.13 -8.87
C GLY A 9 -24.33 2.66 -8.95
N ARG A 10 -25.33 3.28 -8.30
CA ARG A 10 -25.54 4.74 -8.33
C ARG A 10 -24.44 5.53 -7.64
N VAL A 11 -23.84 5.02 -6.57
CA VAL A 11 -22.79 5.73 -5.83
C VAL A 11 -21.60 6.05 -6.75
N MET A 12 -21.21 5.13 -7.64
CA MET A 12 -20.13 5.41 -8.58
C MET A 12 -20.51 6.50 -9.58
N THR A 13 -21.72 6.43 -10.15
CA THR A 13 -22.23 7.46 -11.10
C THR A 13 -22.39 8.83 -10.45
N TRP A 14 -22.82 8.88 -9.19
CA TRP A 14 -22.95 10.12 -8.42
C TRP A 14 -21.58 10.71 -8.07
N ALA A 15 -20.64 9.87 -7.66
CA ALA A 15 -19.35 10.33 -7.16
C ALA A 15 -18.37 10.70 -8.27
N GLU A 16 -18.41 10.02 -9.42
CA GLU A 16 -17.45 10.19 -10.52
C GLU A 16 -17.34 11.65 -11.00
N PRO A 17 -18.43 12.37 -11.32
CA PRO A 17 -18.35 13.78 -11.73
C PRO A 17 -17.71 14.68 -10.68
N GLN A 18 -18.05 14.47 -9.41
CA GLN A 18 -17.53 15.26 -8.29
C GLN A 18 -16.05 14.99 -8.06
N TYR A 19 -15.65 13.71 -8.12
CA TYR A 19 -14.25 13.31 -8.04
C TYR A 19 -13.44 13.90 -9.18
N LEU A 20 -13.90 13.79 -10.43
CA LEU A 20 -13.20 14.34 -11.59
C LEU A 20 -13.02 15.85 -11.49
N GLN A 21 -14.06 16.58 -11.05
CA GLN A 21 -13.99 18.01 -10.82
C GLN A 21 -12.97 18.38 -9.73
N LEU A 22 -13.05 17.74 -8.56
CA LEU A 22 -12.14 17.99 -7.44
C LEU A 22 -10.70 17.60 -7.76
N ARG A 23 -10.52 16.50 -8.48
CA ARG A 23 -9.23 16.02 -8.96
C ARG A 23 -8.63 17.01 -9.94
N LYS A 24 -9.40 17.47 -10.93
CA LYS A 24 -8.94 18.46 -11.92
C LYS A 24 -8.49 19.76 -11.25
N ALA A 25 -9.28 20.27 -10.31
CA ALA A 25 -8.90 21.44 -9.52
C ALA A 25 -7.59 21.24 -8.75
N ARG A 26 -7.31 20.04 -8.25
CA ARG A 26 -6.03 19.70 -7.60
C ARG A 26 -4.87 19.58 -8.58
N GLU A 27 -5.11 18.97 -9.75
CA GLU A 27 -4.11 18.90 -10.80
C GLU A 27 -3.70 20.29 -11.29
N ASP A 28 -4.68 21.18 -11.48
CA ASP A 28 -4.43 22.55 -11.93
C ASP A 28 -3.70 23.41 -10.88
N ALA A 29 -3.85 23.07 -9.60
CA ALA A 29 -3.11 23.69 -8.49
C ALA A 29 -1.77 23.01 -8.17
N LEU A 30 -1.44 21.92 -8.86
CA LEU A 30 -0.28 21.08 -8.54
C LEU A 30 1.01 21.77 -9.01
N GLN A 31 1.98 21.89 -8.11
CA GLN A 31 3.29 22.39 -8.49
C GLN A 31 4.01 21.40 -9.43
N PRO A 32 4.84 21.88 -10.37
CA PRO A 32 5.60 21.00 -11.26
C PRO A 32 6.39 19.94 -10.49
N GLY A 33 6.18 18.66 -10.83
CA GLY A 33 6.87 17.53 -10.20
C GLY A 33 6.29 17.03 -8.87
N ALA A 34 5.27 17.69 -8.33
CA ALA A 34 4.55 17.18 -7.16
C ALA A 34 3.68 15.97 -7.54
N ALA A 35 3.49 15.04 -6.59
CA ALA A 35 2.60 13.90 -6.79
C ALA A 35 1.15 14.33 -6.53
N LEU A 36 0.23 13.93 -7.41
CA LEU A 36 -1.20 14.12 -7.16
C LEU A 36 -1.63 13.17 -6.03
N GLU A 37 -2.08 13.76 -4.92
CA GLU A 37 -2.75 13.06 -3.83
C GLU A 37 -4.27 13.25 -3.99
N ASP A 38 -4.96 12.19 -4.36
CA ASP A 38 -6.40 12.20 -4.66
C ASP A 38 -7.17 11.07 -3.96
N THR A 39 -6.49 10.26 -3.15
CA THR A 39 -7.10 9.09 -2.49
C THR A 39 -8.06 9.50 -1.37
N ASP A 40 -7.98 10.75 -0.89
CA ASP A 40 -8.96 11.41 -0.04
C ASP A 40 -10.16 12.00 -0.76
N LEU A 41 -10.20 11.86 -2.07
CA LEU A 41 -11.39 12.11 -2.87
C LEU A 41 -12.14 10.81 -3.18
N TRP A 42 -11.57 9.63 -2.91
CA TRP A 42 -12.21 8.35 -3.23
C TRP A 42 -13.47 8.12 -2.37
N PRO A 43 -14.61 7.72 -2.95
CA PRO A 43 -15.83 7.54 -2.18
C PRO A 43 -15.72 6.45 -1.13
N LEU A 44 -16.34 6.73 0.02
CA LEU A 44 -16.58 5.74 1.07
C LEU A 44 -18.06 5.50 1.26
N LEU A 45 -18.46 4.24 1.22
CA LEU A 45 -19.80 3.82 1.62
C LEU A 45 -19.71 3.07 2.94
N LEU A 46 -20.40 3.58 3.95
CA LEU A 46 -20.59 2.91 5.24
C LEU A 46 -22.00 2.31 5.28
N LEU A 47 -22.06 0.99 5.27
CA LEU A 47 -23.27 0.23 5.54
C LEU A 47 -23.40 0.04 7.05
N ILE A 48 -24.57 0.33 7.60
CA ILE A 48 -24.88 0.16 9.03
C ILE A 48 -26.06 -0.79 9.17
N ASP A 49 -25.95 -1.73 10.11
CA ASP A 49 -27.06 -2.55 10.55
C ASP A 49 -28.18 -1.67 11.13
N SER A 50 -29.31 -1.65 10.43
CA SER A 50 -30.46 -0.80 10.77
C SER A 50 -31.09 -1.15 12.13
N GLU A 51 -30.87 -2.37 12.62
CA GLU A 51 -31.38 -2.89 13.89
C GLU A 51 -30.41 -2.62 15.04
N ARG A 52 -29.10 -2.77 14.81
CA ARG A 52 -28.08 -2.57 15.84
C ARG A 52 -27.65 -1.12 16.00
N ARG A 53 -27.59 -0.36 14.89
CA ARG A 53 -27.19 1.06 14.77
C ARG A 53 -25.92 1.49 15.53
N GLN A 54 -25.09 0.56 15.98
CA GLN A 54 -23.85 0.86 16.69
C GLN A 54 -22.69 0.78 15.71
N VAL A 55 -22.12 1.95 15.40
CA VAL A 55 -20.86 2.06 14.66
C VAL A 55 -19.80 2.59 15.61
N PRO A 56 -18.61 1.96 15.68
CA PRO A 56 -17.49 2.50 16.43
C PRO A 56 -17.21 3.94 16.04
N ARG A 57 -17.14 4.84 17.04
CA ARG A 57 -16.99 6.29 16.82
C ARG A 57 -15.83 6.63 15.90
N LEU A 58 -14.69 5.96 16.07
CA LEU A 58 -13.51 6.15 15.22
C LEU A 58 -13.81 5.87 13.73
N ILE A 59 -14.57 4.81 13.41
CA ILE A 59 -14.96 4.50 12.03
C ILE A 59 -15.88 5.59 11.49
N MET A 60 -16.90 5.98 12.26
CA MET A 60 -17.86 7.00 11.84
C MET A 60 -17.17 8.35 11.58
N ASP A 61 -16.28 8.77 12.48
CA ASP A 61 -15.53 10.02 12.37
C ASP A 61 -14.62 10.00 11.13
N ARG A 62 -13.95 8.88 10.85
CA ARG A 62 -13.08 8.71 9.66
C ARG A 62 -13.88 8.72 8.35
N VAL A 63 -15.05 8.09 8.32
CA VAL A 63 -15.93 8.11 7.14
C VAL A 63 -16.45 9.53 6.89
N ARG A 64 -16.94 10.22 7.93
CA ARG A 64 -17.48 11.59 7.81
C ARG A 64 -16.42 12.63 7.44
N ALA A 65 -15.16 12.37 7.76
CA ALA A 65 -14.04 13.22 7.34
C ALA A 65 -13.75 13.13 5.83
N GLN A 66 -14.27 12.11 5.13
CA GLN A 66 -14.13 11.97 3.68
C GLN A 66 -15.02 12.97 2.94
N LYS A 67 -14.49 13.61 1.88
CA LYS A 67 -15.30 14.54 1.07
C LYS A 67 -16.48 13.86 0.39
N LEU A 68 -16.24 12.68 -0.18
CA LEU A 68 -17.27 11.87 -0.83
C LEU A 68 -17.56 10.67 0.09
N HIS A 69 -18.64 10.74 0.85
CA HIS A 69 -19.10 9.63 1.65
C HIS A 69 -20.61 9.47 1.61
N LEU A 70 -21.05 8.24 1.84
CA LEU A 70 -22.45 7.91 2.06
C LEU A 70 -22.55 6.97 3.27
N VAL A 71 -23.57 7.20 4.10
CA VAL A 71 -23.86 6.39 5.27
C VAL A 71 -25.31 5.94 5.16
N GLU A 72 -25.53 4.64 5.03
CA GLU A 72 -26.87 4.09 4.83
C GLU A 72 -27.12 2.89 5.73
N GLY A 73 -28.36 2.80 6.21
CA GLY A 73 -28.83 1.66 6.98
C GLY A 73 -29.31 0.54 6.07
N PHE A 74 -29.02 -0.70 6.41
CA PHE A 74 -29.51 -1.89 5.71
C PHE A 74 -29.83 -3.00 6.72
N SER A 75 -30.82 -3.83 6.43
CA SER A 75 -31.03 -5.05 7.21
C SER A 75 -29.95 -6.08 6.87
N LEU A 76 -29.69 -7.02 7.78
CA LEU A 76 -28.79 -8.14 7.48
C LEU A 76 -29.26 -8.94 6.26
N ALA A 77 -30.58 -9.11 6.09
CA ALA A 77 -31.17 -9.81 4.96
C ALA A 77 -30.84 -9.12 3.62
N ASP A 78 -30.94 -7.79 3.55
CA ASP A 78 -30.61 -7.03 2.33
C ASP A 78 -29.12 -7.17 1.96
N VAL A 79 -28.24 -7.11 2.97
CA VAL A 79 -26.80 -7.29 2.78
C VAL A 79 -26.45 -8.71 2.34
N GLU A 80 -27.14 -9.72 2.90
CA GLU A 80 -26.93 -11.11 2.50
C GLU A 80 -27.46 -11.40 1.10
N ALA A 81 -28.55 -10.75 0.69
CA ALA A 81 -29.14 -10.88 -0.64
C ALA A 81 -28.32 -10.21 -1.75
N SER A 82 -27.57 -9.15 -1.45
CA SER A 82 -26.77 -8.40 -2.44
C SER A 82 -25.87 -9.29 -3.30
N LEU A 83 -25.94 -9.15 -4.63
CA LEU A 83 -25.08 -9.88 -5.55
C LEU A 83 -23.73 -9.16 -5.77
N LEU A 84 -23.68 -7.86 -5.52
CA LEU A 84 -22.48 -7.04 -5.75
C LEU A 84 -21.50 -7.09 -4.56
N LEU A 85 -21.98 -7.35 -3.34
CA LEU A 85 -21.11 -7.44 -2.18
C LEU A 85 -20.34 -8.77 -2.10
N PRO A 86 -19.00 -8.74 -1.99
CA PRO A 86 -18.20 -9.93 -1.77
C PRO A 86 -18.46 -10.53 -0.38
N ALA A 87 -18.33 -11.86 -0.28
CA ALA A 87 -18.61 -12.63 0.93
C ALA A 87 -17.89 -12.12 2.20
N TRP A 88 -16.67 -11.58 2.06
CA TRP A 88 -15.92 -11.04 3.19
C TRP A 88 -16.52 -9.74 3.74
N GLN A 89 -17.12 -8.90 2.90
CA GLN A 89 -17.83 -7.69 3.35
C GLN A 89 -19.14 -8.06 4.03
N LYS A 90 -19.87 -9.03 3.49
CA LYS A 90 -21.07 -9.60 4.13
C LYS A 90 -20.74 -10.19 5.51
N ALA A 91 -19.66 -10.97 5.60
CA ALA A 91 -19.18 -11.54 6.86
C ALA A 91 -18.80 -10.44 7.87
N ARG A 92 -18.09 -9.40 7.43
CA ARG A 92 -17.75 -8.24 8.27
C ARG A 92 -19.00 -7.53 8.78
N PHE A 93 -19.99 -7.30 7.92
CA PHE A 93 -21.26 -6.69 8.31
C PHE A 93 -21.98 -7.54 9.36
N ARG A 94 -22.11 -8.86 9.13
CA ARG A 94 -22.73 -9.80 10.07
C ARG A 94 -22.07 -9.77 11.45
N THR A 95 -20.73 -9.75 11.50
CA THR A 95 -19.98 -9.77 12.76
C THR A 95 -20.00 -8.42 13.47
N SER A 96 -19.79 -7.32 12.73
CA SER A 96 -19.52 -6.00 13.33
C SER A 96 -20.70 -5.02 13.26
N GLY A 97 -21.82 -5.40 12.66
CA GLY A 97 -22.97 -4.51 12.45
C GLY A 97 -22.69 -3.36 11.48
N CYS A 98 -21.54 -3.36 10.79
CA CYS A 98 -21.20 -2.38 9.78
C CYS A 98 -20.20 -2.91 8.76
N ALA A 99 -20.17 -2.30 7.59
CA ALA A 99 -19.14 -2.56 6.58
C ALA A 99 -18.74 -1.25 5.91
N VAL A 100 -17.44 -1.04 5.76
CA VAL A 100 -16.89 0.10 5.00
C VAL A 100 -16.41 -0.40 3.66
N ILE A 101 -16.85 0.28 2.62
CA ILE A 101 -16.52 0.00 1.23
C ILE A 101 -15.80 1.22 0.69
N ALA A 102 -14.52 1.05 0.41
CA ALA A 102 -13.76 1.99 -0.39
C ALA A 102 -14.07 1.74 -1.86
N LEU A 103 -14.36 2.80 -2.60
CA LEU A 103 -14.55 2.77 -4.05
C LEU A 103 -13.40 3.57 -4.67
N PRO A 104 -12.23 2.94 -4.90
CA PRO A 104 -11.10 3.64 -5.50
C PRO A 104 -11.52 4.06 -6.90
N MET A 105 -11.42 5.35 -7.20
CA MET A 105 -11.68 5.85 -8.54
C MET A 105 -10.36 6.20 -9.18
N PRO A 106 -9.65 5.27 -9.84
CA PRO A 106 -8.57 5.67 -10.70
C PRO A 106 -9.19 6.51 -11.83
N ALA A 107 -8.63 7.68 -12.11
CA ALA A 107 -9.09 8.51 -13.23
C ALA A 107 -8.74 7.84 -14.57
N LEU A 108 -9.46 6.78 -14.94
CA LEU A 108 -9.22 5.99 -16.15
C LEU A 108 -9.29 6.85 -17.41
N VAL A 109 -10.15 7.86 -17.41
CA VAL A 109 -10.33 8.84 -18.50
C VAL A 109 -9.10 9.76 -18.66
N ALA A 110 -8.31 9.95 -17.60
CA ALA A 110 -7.13 10.81 -17.60
C ALA A 110 -5.82 10.06 -17.91
N LEU A 111 -5.86 8.72 -18.11
CA LEU A 111 -4.66 7.97 -18.42
C LEU A 111 -4.23 8.22 -19.88
N PRO A 112 -2.93 8.51 -20.13
CA PRO A 112 -2.45 8.74 -21.48
C PRO A 112 -2.62 7.50 -22.36
N ARG A 113 -3.22 7.67 -23.54
CA ARG A 113 -3.37 6.61 -24.55
C ARG A 113 -1.99 6.22 -25.10
N GLY A 114 -1.70 4.92 -25.17
CA GLY A 114 -0.49 4.41 -25.84
C GLY A 114 0.28 3.36 -25.03
N ARG A 115 1.61 3.33 -25.20
CA ARG A 115 2.50 2.45 -24.41
C ARG A 115 2.41 2.86 -22.94
N ARG A 116 2.31 1.86 -22.06
CA ARG A 116 2.25 2.06 -20.61
C ARG A 116 3.44 2.91 -20.15
N GLN A 117 3.14 4.03 -19.52
CA GLN A 117 4.11 4.82 -18.78
C GLN A 117 4.15 4.36 -17.32
N LEU A 118 5.31 4.53 -16.69
CA LEU A 118 5.49 4.21 -15.28
C LEU A 118 4.77 5.28 -14.45
N GLU A 119 3.84 4.87 -13.58
CA GLU A 119 3.19 5.79 -12.65
C GLU A 119 4.22 6.39 -11.68
N LEU A 120 4.01 7.63 -11.21
CA LEU A 120 4.96 8.29 -10.30
C LEU A 120 5.20 7.47 -9.01
N VAL A 121 4.16 6.81 -8.49
CA VAL A 121 4.28 5.91 -7.33
C VAL A 121 5.19 4.72 -7.63
N GLU A 122 5.11 4.14 -8.83
CA GLU A 122 6.01 3.04 -9.22
C GLU A 122 7.44 3.52 -9.34
N ALA A 123 7.66 4.70 -9.91
CA ALA A 123 8.98 5.30 -10.04
C ALA A 123 9.61 5.51 -8.65
N ARG A 124 8.90 6.15 -7.73
CA ARG A 124 9.36 6.41 -6.36
C ARG A 124 9.61 5.13 -5.57
N LEU A 125 8.75 4.12 -5.69
CA LEU A 125 8.97 2.80 -5.08
C LEU A 125 10.25 2.14 -5.60
N PHE A 126 10.49 2.25 -6.91
CA PHE A 126 11.66 1.66 -7.52
C PHE A 126 12.96 2.36 -7.13
N GLU A 127 12.95 3.70 -7.07
CA GLU A 127 14.05 4.51 -6.57
C GLU A 127 14.37 4.20 -5.11
N ALA A 128 13.34 4.14 -4.25
CA ALA A 128 13.50 3.79 -2.84
C ALA A 128 14.04 2.36 -2.66
N LEU A 129 13.53 1.39 -3.44
CA LEU A 129 14.03 0.02 -3.41
C LEU A 129 15.53 -0.03 -3.76
N ARG A 130 15.95 0.60 -4.86
CA ARG A 130 17.35 0.68 -5.28
C ARG A 130 18.24 1.32 -4.20
N LEU A 131 17.84 2.49 -3.71
CA LEU A 131 18.57 3.25 -2.69
C LEU A 131 18.77 2.42 -1.41
N TRP A 132 17.68 1.91 -0.82
CA TRP A 132 17.75 1.24 0.47
C TRP A 132 18.33 -0.16 0.40
N THR A 133 18.17 -0.86 -0.73
CA THR A 133 18.85 -2.15 -0.95
C THR A 133 20.35 -1.95 -0.99
N PHE A 134 20.83 -0.94 -1.71
CA PHE A 134 22.25 -0.61 -1.75
C PHE A 134 22.79 -0.20 -0.38
N ALA A 135 22.12 0.74 0.30
CA ALA A 135 22.57 1.31 1.58
C ALA A 135 22.60 0.29 2.72
N LEU A 136 21.64 -0.64 2.77
CA LEU A 136 21.49 -1.57 3.90
C LEU A 136 22.25 -2.88 3.71
N ARG A 137 22.60 -3.27 2.48
CA ARG A 137 23.24 -4.58 2.21
C ARG A 137 24.53 -4.80 3.02
N PRO A 138 25.48 -3.84 3.11
CA PRO A 138 26.68 -4.03 3.95
C PRO A 138 26.36 -4.18 5.44
N SER A 139 25.29 -3.52 5.91
CA SER A 139 24.82 -3.65 7.30
C SER A 139 24.23 -5.04 7.56
N ILE A 140 23.45 -5.58 6.61
CA ILE A 140 22.91 -6.94 6.68
C ILE A 140 24.04 -7.97 6.69
N GLU A 141 25.01 -7.84 5.79
CA GLU A 141 26.19 -8.71 5.74
C GLU A 141 26.95 -8.70 7.06
N PHE A 142 27.23 -7.50 7.60
CA PHE A 142 27.86 -7.34 8.90
C PHE A 142 27.07 -8.02 10.03
N LEU A 143 25.74 -7.85 10.07
CA LEU A 143 24.88 -8.45 11.11
C LEU A 143 24.81 -9.98 11.01
N CYS A 144 24.78 -10.54 9.80
CA CYS A 144 24.84 -11.98 9.57
C CYS A 144 26.17 -12.56 10.06
N ALA A 145 27.30 -11.91 9.73
CA ALA A 145 28.62 -12.34 10.16
C ALA A 145 28.83 -12.24 11.69
N ASN A 146 28.20 -11.26 12.34
CA ASN A 146 28.33 -11.03 13.78
C ASN A 146 27.25 -11.74 14.63
N SER A 147 26.42 -12.58 14.03
CA SER A 147 25.41 -13.37 14.74
C SER A 147 25.67 -14.86 14.55
N LYS A 148 26.18 -15.52 15.60
CA LYS A 148 26.41 -16.99 15.59
C LYS A 148 25.15 -17.78 15.19
N SER A 149 23.97 -17.33 15.64
CA SER A 149 22.72 -18.00 15.28
C SER A 149 22.39 -17.89 13.78
N LEU A 150 22.73 -16.76 13.15
CA LEU A 150 22.46 -16.56 11.73
C LEU A 150 23.51 -17.27 10.88
N SER A 151 24.80 -17.13 11.22
CA SER A 151 25.89 -17.78 10.49
C SER A 151 25.81 -19.30 10.52
N ASN A 152 25.25 -19.89 11.59
CA ASN A 152 25.04 -21.35 11.68
C ASN A 152 23.83 -21.83 10.86
N SER A 153 22.83 -20.98 10.64
CA SER A 153 21.60 -21.34 9.92
C SER A 153 21.64 -20.98 8.43
N TYR A 154 22.45 -19.99 8.04
CA TYR A 154 22.52 -19.45 6.70
C TYR A 154 23.99 -19.35 6.25
N PRO A 155 24.40 -20.03 5.17
CA PRO A 155 25.78 -20.01 4.68
C PRO A 155 26.28 -18.63 4.26
N SER A 156 25.38 -17.75 3.80
CA SER A 156 25.70 -16.38 3.41
C SER A 156 24.57 -15.40 3.72
N HIS A 157 24.87 -14.09 3.65
CA HIS A 157 23.85 -13.05 3.76
C HIS A 157 22.82 -13.10 2.61
N ILE A 158 23.17 -13.68 1.46
CA ILE A 158 22.26 -13.86 0.33
C ILE A 158 21.22 -14.95 0.65
N ASP A 159 21.63 -16.04 1.29
CA ASP A 159 20.71 -17.09 1.74
C ASP A 159 19.75 -16.53 2.81
N TYR A 160 20.28 -15.68 3.68
CA TYR A 160 19.47 -14.98 4.68
C TYR A 160 18.45 -14.04 4.04
N ILE A 161 18.85 -13.23 3.03
CA ILE A 161 17.93 -12.40 2.24
C ILE A 161 16.87 -13.27 1.56
N ALA A 162 17.25 -14.37 0.92
CA ALA A 162 16.32 -15.23 0.20
C ALA A 162 15.25 -15.84 1.14
N ALA A 163 15.65 -16.25 2.35
CA ALA A 163 14.74 -16.83 3.34
C ALA A 163 13.79 -15.82 3.98
N HIS A 164 14.19 -14.55 4.13
CA HIS A 164 13.46 -13.56 4.92
C HIS A 164 12.94 -12.34 4.14
N ALA A 165 13.29 -12.23 2.85
CA ALA A 165 12.77 -11.23 1.94
C ALA A 165 12.21 -11.89 0.65
N PRO A 166 11.16 -12.72 0.76
CA PRO A 166 10.63 -13.51 -0.35
C PRO A 166 10.10 -12.65 -1.52
N ASP A 167 9.69 -11.41 -1.28
CA ASP A 167 9.27 -10.51 -2.36
C ASP A 167 10.45 -10.04 -3.21
N VAL A 168 11.66 -9.96 -2.64
CA VAL A 168 12.90 -9.68 -3.39
C VAL A 168 13.19 -10.83 -4.35
N VAL A 169 13.05 -12.07 -3.88
CA VAL A 169 13.20 -13.28 -4.70
C VAL A 169 12.15 -13.32 -5.80
N ALA A 170 10.89 -12.98 -5.47
CA ALA A 170 9.81 -12.95 -6.44
C ALA A 170 10.08 -11.94 -7.57
N ILE A 171 10.52 -10.73 -7.25
CA ILE A 171 10.84 -9.73 -8.29
C ILE A 171 12.13 -10.06 -9.05
N SER A 172 13.14 -10.68 -8.41
CA SER A 172 14.37 -11.10 -9.11
C SER A 172 14.11 -12.21 -10.13
N ALA A 173 13.18 -13.12 -9.83
CA ALA A 173 12.76 -14.18 -10.74
C ALA A 173 11.87 -13.70 -11.90
N THR A 174 11.53 -12.40 -11.95
CA THR A 174 10.59 -11.84 -12.92
C THR A 174 11.26 -10.94 -13.98
N PRO A 175 12.11 -11.46 -14.87
CA PRO A 175 12.16 -10.95 -16.23
C PRO A 175 11.01 -11.61 -17.02
N GLY A 176 9.77 -11.12 -16.83
CA GLY A 176 8.68 -11.27 -17.80
C GLY A 176 7.70 -12.45 -17.71
N ARG A 177 7.59 -13.25 -16.63
CA ARG A 177 6.58 -14.34 -16.55
C ARG A 177 5.86 -14.44 -15.20
N GLN A 178 4.57 -14.07 -15.18
CA GLN A 178 3.69 -14.15 -14.00
C GLN A 178 3.59 -15.56 -13.37
N LYS A 179 3.73 -16.64 -14.15
CA LYS A 179 3.70 -18.03 -13.63
C LYS A 179 4.94 -18.41 -12.79
N ALA A 180 6.10 -17.79 -13.02
CA ALA A 180 7.33 -18.11 -12.28
C ALA A 180 7.35 -17.51 -10.87
N SER A 181 6.61 -16.40 -10.64
CA SER A 181 6.55 -15.72 -9.34
C SER A 181 5.80 -16.54 -8.28
N THR A 182 4.78 -17.32 -8.66
CA THR A 182 4.05 -18.20 -7.73
C THR A 182 4.87 -19.44 -7.36
N ASP A 183 5.61 -20.02 -8.30
CA ASP A 183 6.45 -21.20 -8.06
C ASP A 183 7.70 -20.84 -7.25
N ALA A 184 8.27 -19.65 -7.44
CA ALA A 184 9.41 -19.16 -6.66
C ALA A 184 9.06 -18.96 -5.17
N LYS A 185 7.81 -18.60 -4.85
CA LYS A 185 7.33 -18.47 -3.46
C LYS A 185 7.14 -19.82 -2.76
N ALA A 186 7.05 -20.92 -3.52
CA ALA A 186 6.78 -22.27 -3.00
C ALA A 186 8.03 -23.16 -2.91
N ARG A 187 9.18 -22.70 -3.43
CA ARG A 187 10.44 -23.45 -3.35
C ARG A 187 11.02 -23.39 -1.94
N ASP A 188 11.43 -24.55 -1.43
CA ASP A 188 12.10 -24.68 -0.14
C ASP A 188 13.42 -23.90 -0.16
N ALA A 189 13.60 -22.99 0.80
CA ALA A 189 14.76 -22.09 0.91
C ALA A 189 16.08 -22.85 1.13
N ARG A 190 16.04 -24.17 1.33
CA ARG A 190 17.19 -25.05 1.56
C ARG A 190 17.74 -25.72 0.30
N ASN A 191 17.23 -25.42 -0.90
CA ASN A 191 17.85 -25.90 -2.14
C ASN A 191 19.00 -24.94 -2.55
N VAL A 192 20.22 -25.34 -2.17
CA VAL A 192 21.45 -24.53 -2.09
C VAL A 192 22.16 -24.28 -3.44
N GLU A 193 21.63 -24.72 -4.59
CA GLU A 193 22.29 -24.43 -5.88
C GLU A 193 21.85 -23.08 -6.50
N ALA A 194 22.68 -22.08 -6.18
CA ALA A 194 22.87 -20.78 -6.82
C ALA A 194 21.65 -19.83 -6.85
N HIS A 195 21.54 -19.00 -5.81
CA HIS A 195 20.88 -17.69 -5.86
C HIS A 195 21.60 -16.69 -6.81
N SER A 196 22.18 -17.16 -7.93
CA SER A 196 22.89 -16.33 -8.92
C SER A 196 21.97 -15.25 -9.49
N VAL A 197 20.74 -15.60 -9.85
CA VAL A 197 19.74 -14.65 -10.35
C VAL A 197 19.42 -13.56 -9.31
N LEU A 198 19.27 -13.94 -8.03
CA LEU A 198 19.05 -12.99 -6.95
C LEU A 198 20.28 -12.11 -6.73
N ARG A 199 21.48 -12.69 -6.77
CA ARG A 199 22.75 -11.97 -6.62
C ARG A 199 22.92 -10.94 -7.74
N ASP A 200 22.76 -11.36 -9.00
CA ASP A 200 22.84 -10.50 -10.17
C ASP A 200 21.81 -9.37 -10.09
N PHE A 201 20.59 -9.68 -9.66
CA PHE A 201 19.54 -8.68 -9.45
C PHE A 201 19.90 -7.68 -8.34
N LEU A 202 20.39 -8.14 -7.20
CA LEU A 202 20.83 -7.28 -6.10
C LEU A 202 22.05 -6.44 -6.49
N ASP A 203 22.96 -6.98 -7.27
CA ASP A 203 24.12 -6.27 -7.80
C ASP A 203 23.69 -5.22 -8.82
N GLN A 204 22.71 -5.52 -9.68
CA GLN A 204 22.11 -4.55 -10.60
C GLN A 204 21.39 -3.43 -9.84
N LEU A 205 20.53 -3.77 -8.88
CA LEU A 205 19.89 -2.79 -8.00
C LEU A 205 20.94 -1.94 -7.29
N GLY A 206 22.03 -2.55 -6.84
CA GLY A 206 23.12 -1.86 -6.17
C GLY A 206 23.85 -0.87 -7.08
N ARG A 207 24.17 -1.26 -8.32
CA ARG A 207 24.81 -0.35 -9.30
C ARG A 207 23.93 0.86 -9.60
N GLU A 208 22.62 0.66 -9.71
CA GLU A 208 21.65 1.72 -9.96
C GLU A 208 21.45 2.60 -8.70
N GLY A 209 21.37 1.99 -7.52
CA GLY A 209 21.23 2.66 -6.23
C GLY A 209 22.43 3.52 -5.83
N ARG A 210 23.64 3.19 -6.30
CA ARG A 210 24.86 3.99 -6.07
C ARG A 210 24.74 5.44 -6.53
N ARG A 211 23.91 5.69 -7.55
CA ARG A 211 23.67 7.03 -8.11
C ARG A 211 22.60 7.82 -7.37
N SER A 212 21.82 7.15 -6.53
CA SER A 212 20.76 7.77 -5.74
C SER A 212 21.36 8.61 -4.61
N ARG A 213 20.63 9.68 -4.26
CA ARG A 213 21.03 10.61 -3.20
C ARG A 213 19.92 10.71 -2.16
N VAL A 214 20.33 10.89 -0.92
CA VAL A 214 19.42 11.17 0.19
C VAL A 214 20.10 12.10 1.18
N SER A 215 19.36 13.10 1.65
CA SER A 215 19.79 13.96 2.75
C SER A 215 19.04 13.54 4.01
N PHE A 216 19.57 13.88 5.18
CA PHE A 216 18.96 13.55 6.47
C PHE A 216 18.79 14.81 7.30
N ALA A 217 17.69 14.90 8.04
CA ALA A 217 17.41 16.08 8.85
C ALA A 217 18.48 16.32 9.91
N THR A 218 19.08 15.26 10.46
CA THR A 218 20.12 15.37 11.50
C THR A 218 21.44 15.95 10.99
N GLU A 219 21.68 15.97 9.68
CA GLU A 219 22.93 16.45 9.06
C GLU A 219 22.72 17.65 8.13
N GLY A 220 21.47 18.03 7.85
CA GLY A 220 21.13 19.18 7.00
C GLY A 220 21.15 18.89 5.49
N ALA A 221 20.60 19.83 4.72
CA ALA A 221 20.43 19.67 3.26
C ALA A 221 21.74 19.80 2.47
N GLU A 222 22.76 20.42 3.05
CA GLU A 222 24.05 20.71 2.40
C GLU A 222 24.95 19.48 2.22
N LEU A 223 24.65 18.37 2.91
CA LEU A 223 25.44 17.15 2.90
C LEU A 223 24.62 15.92 2.44
N PRO A 224 24.17 15.87 1.17
CA PRO A 224 23.54 14.68 0.62
C PRO A 224 24.51 13.50 0.63
N PHE A 225 24.04 12.34 1.10
CA PHE A 225 24.78 11.08 1.01
C PHE A 225 24.49 10.41 -0.32
N PHE A 226 25.56 10.06 -1.04
CA PHE A 226 25.53 9.33 -2.30
C PHE A 226 26.23 8.00 -2.15
N GLY A 227 25.70 6.98 -2.83
CA GLY A 227 26.37 5.69 -3.00
C GLY A 227 27.09 5.21 -1.74
N ASP A 228 28.38 4.93 -1.87
CA ASP A 228 29.20 4.30 -0.83
C ASP A 228 29.17 5.09 0.50
N ALA A 229 29.09 6.43 0.47
CA ALA A 229 29.01 7.25 1.67
C ALA A 229 27.72 7.00 2.48
N LEU A 230 26.60 6.74 1.79
CA LEU A 230 25.34 6.36 2.43
C LEU A 230 25.45 4.97 3.06
N ALA A 231 26.03 4.02 2.33
CA ALA A 231 26.23 2.65 2.83
C ALA A 231 27.14 2.64 4.07
N ASP A 232 28.22 3.43 4.05
CA ASP A 232 29.12 3.62 5.20
C ASP A 232 28.40 4.29 6.37
N ARG A 233 27.55 5.29 6.12
CA ARG A 233 26.71 5.91 7.15
C ARG A 233 25.84 4.85 7.82
N MET A 234 25.10 4.06 7.04
CA MET A 234 24.21 3.03 7.57
C MET A 234 24.98 1.94 8.34
N LEU A 235 26.15 1.54 7.84
CA LEU A 235 26.99 0.55 8.52
C LEU A 235 27.55 1.10 9.85
N ARG A 236 28.06 2.34 9.87
CA ARG A 236 28.49 3.00 11.11
C ARG A 236 27.35 3.09 12.12
N ARG A 237 26.16 3.45 11.66
CA ARG A 237 24.97 3.52 12.51
C ARG A 237 24.59 2.15 13.06
N THR A 238 24.60 1.12 12.22
CA THR A 238 24.35 -0.26 12.62
C THR A 238 25.31 -0.69 13.72
N ARG A 239 26.62 -0.40 13.56
CA ARG A 239 27.62 -0.69 14.59
C ARG A 239 27.34 0.02 15.91
N ALA A 240 26.96 1.29 15.87
CA ALA A 240 26.62 2.06 17.07
C ALA A 240 25.36 1.52 17.80
N LEU A 241 24.46 0.85 17.08
CA LEU A 241 23.26 0.22 17.65
C LEU A 241 23.52 -1.14 18.31
N LEU A 242 24.72 -1.72 18.14
CA LEU A 242 25.09 -3.01 18.72
C LEU A 242 25.93 -2.79 20.00
N PRO A 243 25.33 -2.86 21.20
CA PRO A 243 26.12 -2.91 22.43
C PRO A 243 27.00 -4.16 22.42
N THR A 244 28.26 -4.00 22.82
CA THR A 244 29.24 -5.09 22.90
C THR A 244 28.76 -6.21 23.83
N GLY A 245 28.79 -7.46 23.35
CA GLY A 245 28.50 -8.65 24.18
C GLY A 245 27.02 -9.03 24.33
N VAL A 246 26.08 -8.29 23.75
CA VAL A 246 24.64 -8.57 23.90
C VAL A 246 24.07 -9.29 22.66
N SER A 247 23.99 -10.62 22.73
CA SER A 247 23.08 -11.42 21.89
C SER A 247 21.65 -11.29 22.46
N PRO A 248 20.54 -11.15 21.67
CA PRO A 248 20.36 -11.38 20.23
C PRO A 248 20.23 -10.11 19.37
N VAL A 249 20.75 -8.97 19.84
CA VAL A 249 20.56 -7.64 19.21
C VAL A 249 20.89 -7.61 17.70
N PRO A 250 21.98 -8.26 17.22
CA PRO A 250 22.28 -8.30 15.78
C PRO A 250 21.16 -8.94 14.94
N LYS A 251 20.53 -10.01 15.45
CA LYS A 251 19.46 -10.73 14.75
C LYS A 251 18.21 -9.84 14.59
N ARG A 252 17.89 -9.03 15.59
CA ARG A 252 16.75 -8.10 15.54
C ARG A 252 16.92 -7.08 14.43
N TYR A 253 18.08 -6.42 14.33
CA TYR A 253 18.32 -5.42 13.29
C TYR A 253 18.40 -6.04 11.90
N ALA A 254 18.92 -7.26 11.77
CA ALA A 254 18.97 -7.96 10.50
C ALA A 254 17.55 -8.22 9.96
N ILE A 255 16.64 -8.69 10.82
CA ILE A 255 15.21 -8.87 10.49
C ILE A 255 14.57 -7.54 10.07
N LEU A 256 14.87 -6.46 10.79
CA LEU A 256 14.29 -5.14 10.54
C LEU A 256 14.73 -4.57 9.19
N TYR A 257 16.02 -4.67 8.84
CA TYR A 257 16.52 -4.23 7.54
C TYR A 257 16.00 -5.08 6.39
N LEU A 258 15.85 -6.40 6.58
CA LEU A 258 15.21 -7.25 5.59
C LEU A 258 13.73 -6.96 5.44
N ARG A 259 13.01 -6.65 6.53
CA ARG A 259 11.62 -6.21 6.46
C ARG A 259 11.49 -4.96 5.60
N VAL A 260 12.37 -3.96 5.77
CA VAL A 260 12.39 -2.76 4.93
C VAL A 260 12.53 -3.10 3.44
N ILE A 261 13.53 -3.89 3.07
CA ILE A 261 13.78 -4.27 1.68
C ILE A 261 12.63 -5.12 1.12
N ASN A 262 12.09 -6.05 1.93
CA ASN A 262 10.96 -6.88 1.53
C ASN A 262 9.70 -6.04 1.32
N THR A 263 9.39 -5.11 2.22
CA THR A 263 8.23 -4.23 2.10
C THR A 263 8.31 -3.36 0.84
N LEU A 264 9.47 -2.77 0.54
CA LEU A 264 9.69 -2.03 -0.71
C LEU A 264 9.50 -2.93 -1.95
N SER A 265 10.02 -4.16 -1.89
CA SER A 265 9.89 -5.14 -2.98
C SER A 265 8.43 -5.58 -3.19
N LYS A 266 7.71 -5.83 -2.10
CA LYS A 266 6.29 -6.17 -2.08
C LYS A 266 5.46 -5.02 -2.63
N GLY A 267 5.72 -3.80 -2.16
CA GLY A 267 5.09 -2.57 -2.66
C GLY A 267 5.27 -2.43 -4.17
N ARG A 268 6.51 -2.56 -4.67
CA ARG A 268 6.80 -2.54 -6.11
C ARG A 268 6.04 -3.62 -6.87
N ARG A 269 6.05 -4.87 -6.40
CA ARG A 269 5.36 -5.98 -7.06
C ARG A 269 3.85 -5.75 -7.13
N LEU A 270 3.23 -5.32 -6.03
CA LEU A 270 1.80 -5.06 -5.99
C LEU A 270 1.42 -3.84 -6.83
N ALA A 271 2.25 -2.78 -6.82
CA ALA A 271 2.08 -1.63 -7.70
C ALA A 271 2.11 -2.06 -9.18
N GLN A 272 3.14 -2.83 -9.59
CA GLN A 272 3.24 -3.36 -10.95
C GLN A 272 1.99 -4.18 -11.32
N LEU A 273 1.52 -5.06 -10.44
CA LEU A 273 0.32 -5.86 -10.67
C LEU A 273 -0.97 -5.02 -10.79
N ALA A 274 -1.06 -3.90 -10.07
CA ALA A 274 -2.19 -2.98 -10.16
C ALA A 274 -2.15 -2.16 -11.46
N PHE A 275 -0.97 -1.66 -11.84
CA PHE A 275 -0.82 -0.72 -12.94
C PHE A 275 -0.59 -1.38 -14.31
N GLU A 276 -0.10 -2.61 -14.38
CA GLU A 276 0.03 -3.37 -15.63
C GLU A 276 -1.34 -3.64 -16.29
N GLN A 277 -2.39 -3.79 -15.48
CA GLN A 277 -3.74 -4.10 -15.93
C GLN A 277 -4.54 -2.84 -16.32
N ARG A 278 -4.18 -1.66 -15.81
CA ARG A 278 -4.89 -0.38 -16.05
C ARG A 278 -5.18 -0.08 -17.53
N PRO A 279 -4.24 -0.25 -18.49
CA PRO A 279 -4.54 0.00 -19.89
C PRO A 279 -5.65 -0.89 -20.46
N ARG A 280 -5.79 -2.12 -19.96
CA ARG A 280 -6.87 -3.04 -20.35
C ARG A 280 -8.19 -2.62 -19.71
N ASP A 281 -8.17 -2.23 -18.45
CA ASP A 281 -9.36 -1.78 -17.73
C ASP A 281 -9.91 -0.48 -18.36
N MET A 282 -9.03 0.43 -18.78
CA MET A 282 -9.39 1.64 -19.53
C MET A 282 -10.08 1.30 -20.86
N ARG A 283 -9.52 0.39 -21.67
CA ARG A 283 -10.18 -0.03 -22.92
C ARG A 283 -11.54 -0.67 -22.67
N ALA A 284 -11.64 -1.53 -21.64
CA ALA A 284 -12.89 -2.16 -21.26
C ALA A 284 -13.95 -1.14 -20.83
N TYR A 285 -13.53 -0.08 -20.13
CA TYR A 285 -14.36 1.06 -19.78
C TYR A 285 -14.83 1.82 -21.02
N GLU A 286 -13.91 2.26 -21.90
CA GLU A 286 -14.25 3.02 -23.11
C GLU A 286 -15.20 2.24 -24.04
N GLU A 287 -14.88 0.99 -24.36
CA GLU A 287 -15.74 0.10 -25.17
C GLU A 287 -17.06 -0.24 -24.49
N GLY A 288 -17.10 -0.22 -23.16
CA GLY A 288 -18.31 -0.42 -22.38
C GLY A 288 -19.23 0.77 -22.49
N MET A 289 -18.70 1.98 -22.24
CA MET A 289 -19.41 3.25 -22.35
C MET A 289 -19.93 3.49 -23.77
N GLU A 290 -19.12 3.22 -24.80
CA GLU A 290 -19.54 3.34 -26.20
C GLU A 290 -20.76 2.47 -26.52
N LYS A 291 -20.79 1.23 -26.01
CA LYS A 291 -21.90 0.30 -26.22
C LYS A 291 -23.15 0.64 -25.42
N LEU A 292 -23.00 1.25 -24.24
CA LEU A 292 -24.13 1.72 -23.43
C LEU A 292 -24.78 2.97 -24.04
N GLY A 293 -23.99 3.81 -24.73
CA GLY A 293 -24.48 5.06 -25.31
C GLY A 293 -25.04 5.97 -24.21
N PRO A 294 -26.32 6.39 -24.28
CA PRO A 294 -26.94 7.26 -23.26
C PRO A 294 -27.44 6.48 -22.03
N LEU A 295 -27.43 5.15 -22.04
CA LEU A 295 -27.98 4.35 -20.95
C LEU A 295 -27.07 4.40 -19.72
N ALA A 296 -27.67 4.56 -18.54
CA ALA A 296 -26.92 4.52 -17.29
C ALA A 296 -26.52 3.07 -16.96
N MET A 297 -25.22 2.84 -16.76
CA MET A 297 -24.66 1.54 -16.38
C MET A 297 -25.43 0.85 -15.23
N PRO A 298 -25.78 1.53 -14.12
CA PRO A 298 -26.51 0.92 -13.01
C PRO A 298 -27.89 0.39 -13.39
N GLU A 299 -28.64 1.15 -14.21
CA GLU A 299 -29.98 0.77 -14.65
C GLU A 299 -29.94 -0.50 -15.51
N VAL A 300 -28.92 -0.61 -16.36
CA VAL A 300 -28.71 -1.78 -17.20
C VAL A 300 -28.30 -3.02 -16.39
N LEU A 301 -27.51 -2.86 -15.32
CA LEU A 301 -27.16 -3.97 -14.42
C LEU A 301 -28.36 -4.45 -13.59
N ALA A 302 -29.23 -3.55 -13.17
CA ALA A 302 -30.39 -3.87 -12.33
C ALA A 302 -31.51 -4.62 -13.09
N ALA A 303 -31.53 -4.54 -14.42
CA ALA A 303 -32.59 -5.14 -15.24
C ALA A 303 -32.06 -5.89 -16.48
N PRO A 304 -31.33 -7.00 -16.29
CA PRO A 304 -30.73 -7.76 -17.39
C PRO A 304 -31.76 -8.22 -18.43
N ASP A 305 -32.97 -8.57 -18.00
CA ASP A 305 -34.03 -9.05 -18.88
C ASP A 305 -34.60 -7.97 -19.81
N MET A 306 -34.55 -6.69 -19.38
CA MET A 306 -35.05 -5.56 -20.19
C MET A 306 -34.05 -5.11 -21.25
N PHE A 307 -32.75 -5.14 -20.93
CA PHE A 307 -31.69 -4.60 -21.79
C PHE A 307 -30.94 -5.67 -22.59
N GLY A 308 -31.14 -6.95 -22.24
CA GLY A 308 -30.53 -8.09 -22.89
C GLY A 308 -29.03 -8.26 -22.61
N ASN A 309 -28.53 -9.46 -22.93
CA ASN A 309 -27.18 -9.91 -22.54
C ASN A 309 -26.04 -9.01 -23.03
N ARG A 310 -26.18 -8.36 -24.19
CA ARG A 310 -25.12 -7.53 -24.78
C ARG A 310 -24.90 -6.23 -24.00
N LEU A 311 -25.98 -5.52 -23.67
CA LEU A 311 -25.91 -4.29 -22.88
C LEU A 311 -25.53 -4.60 -21.43
N HIS A 312 -26.08 -5.68 -20.87
CA HIS A 312 -25.68 -6.15 -19.55
C HIS A 312 -24.18 -6.46 -19.46
N ALA A 313 -23.61 -7.14 -20.47
CA ALA A 313 -22.17 -7.39 -20.53
C ALA A 313 -21.35 -6.10 -20.69
N ALA A 314 -21.85 -5.09 -21.42
CA ALA A 314 -21.20 -3.79 -21.53
C ALA A 314 -21.20 -3.04 -20.19
N ALA A 315 -22.34 -2.98 -19.51
CA ALA A 315 -22.49 -2.40 -18.17
C ALA A 315 -21.57 -3.08 -17.16
N GLY A 316 -21.50 -4.42 -17.20
CA GLY A 316 -20.57 -5.19 -16.37
C GLY A 316 -19.11 -4.81 -16.61
N ARG A 317 -18.69 -4.60 -17.86
CA ARG A 317 -17.31 -4.17 -18.17
C ARG A 317 -16.99 -2.78 -17.62
N VAL A 318 -17.90 -1.81 -17.76
CA VAL A 318 -17.76 -0.46 -17.19
C VAL A 318 -17.63 -0.55 -15.67
N TYR A 319 -18.55 -1.26 -15.02
CA TYR A 319 -18.54 -1.44 -13.56
C TYR A 319 -17.24 -2.07 -13.05
N GLN A 320 -16.79 -3.16 -13.70
CA GLN A 320 -15.56 -3.85 -13.30
C GLN A 320 -14.30 -2.98 -13.46
N ALA A 321 -14.24 -2.18 -14.53
CA ALA A 321 -13.14 -1.27 -14.76
C ALA A 321 -13.09 -0.16 -13.69
N GLN A 322 -14.24 0.42 -13.35
CA GLN A 322 -14.35 1.50 -12.35
C GLN A 322 -14.04 1.05 -10.92
N LEU A 323 -14.41 -0.17 -10.52
CA LEU A 323 -14.17 -0.68 -9.16
C LEU A 323 -12.69 -0.82 -8.77
N ALA A 324 -11.77 -0.82 -9.76
CA ALA A 324 -10.34 -0.95 -9.53
C ALA A 324 -9.97 -2.06 -8.54
N ARG A 325 -10.57 -3.25 -8.71
CA ARG A 325 -10.56 -4.36 -7.73
C ARG A 325 -9.19 -4.74 -7.19
N ARG A 326 -8.11 -4.53 -7.94
CA ARG A 326 -6.73 -4.80 -7.50
C ARG A 326 -6.24 -3.89 -6.39
N LEU A 327 -6.79 -2.67 -6.29
CA LEU A 327 -6.53 -1.75 -5.19
C LEU A 327 -7.28 -2.16 -3.92
N VAL A 328 -8.41 -2.86 -4.06
CA VAL A 328 -9.14 -3.45 -2.94
C VAL A 328 -8.53 -4.81 -2.62
N GLN A 329 -7.64 -4.86 -1.64
CA GLN A 329 -6.92 -6.08 -1.24
C GLN A 329 -7.63 -6.71 -0.04
N PRO A 330 -8.58 -7.65 -0.19
CA PRO A 330 -9.40 -8.10 0.93
C PRO A 330 -8.59 -8.88 1.97
N PRO A 331 -9.07 -8.98 3.23
CA PRO A 331 -8.39 -9.75 4.27
C PRO A 331 -8.32 -11.25 3.96
N THR A 332 -9.13 -11.73 3.01
CA THR A 332 -9.08 -13.11 2.50
C THR A 332 -7.88 -13.39 1.61
N LEU A 333 -7.19 -12.37 1.10
CA LEU A 333 -5.91 -12.57 0.42
C LEU A 333 -4.85 -12.99 1.45
N ARG A 334 -3.94 -13.87 1.01
CA ARG A 334 -2.73 -14.17 1.76
C ARG A 334 -2.00 -12.87 2.07
N GLU A 335 -1.41 -12.77 3.26
CA GLU A 335 -0.65 -11.59 3.66
C GLU A 335 0.47 -11.28 2.66
N ALA A 336 1.10 -12.30 2.07
CA ALA A 336 2.09 -12.13 1.02
C ALA A 336 1.57 -11.39 -0.23
N ASP A 337 0.26 -11.32 -0.45
CA ASP A 337 -0.37 -10.73 -1.63
C ASP A 337 -1.22 -9.48 -1.33
N ARG A 338 -1.16 -8.95 -0.09
CA ARG A 338 -1.78 -7.68 0.31
C ARG A 338 -0.84 -6.83 1.18
N LEU A 339 -0.97 -5.52 1.15
CA LEU A 339 -0.26 -4.62 2.06
C LEU A 339 -0.97 -4.55 3.40
N THR A 340 -0.22 -4.67 4.48
CA THR A 340 -0.69 -4.33 5.83
C THR A 340 -0.60 -2.82 6.06
N ALA A 341 -1.29 -2.32 7.10
CA ALA A 341 -1.23 -0.92 7.49
C ALA A 341 0.21 -0.44 7.78
N ALA A 342 0.98 -1.25 8.52
CA ALA A 342 2.39 -0.97 8.80
C ALA A 342 3.27 -0.98 7.55
N GLU A 343 3.02 -1.90 6.61
CA GLU A 343 3.72 -1.89 5.32
C GLU A 343 3.40 -0.64 4.51
N MET A 344 2.14 -0.21 4.47
CA MET A 344 1.76 1.05 3.81
C MET A 344 2.44 2.26 4.44
N ALA A 345 2.46 2.35 5.76
CA ALA A 345 3.17 3.43 6.47
C ALA A 345 4.69 3.40 6.20
N THR A 346 5.29 2.21 6.14
CA THR A 346 6.70 2.02 5.80
C THR A 346 7.00 2.52 4.38
N LEU A 347 6.16 2.16 3.41
CA LEU A 347 6.30 2.63 2.03
C LEU A 347 6.15 4.15 1.94
N ALA A 348 5.17 4.73 2.64
CA ALA A 348 4.94 6.16 2.68
C ALA A 348 6.16 6.91 3.27
N PHE A 349 6.68 6.43 4.40
CA PHE A 349 7.87 6.97 5.06
C PHE A 349 9.11 6.89 4.15
N LEU A 350 9.40 5.72 3.60
CA LEU A 350 10.64 5.47 2.86
C LEU A 350 10.65 6.00 1.43
N ALA A 351 9.50 6.10 0.76
CA ALA A 351 9.42 6.45 -0.66
C ALA A 351 8.70 7.78 -0.94
N ASP A 352 8.17 8.45 0.09
CA ASP A 352 7.33 9.66 -0.06
C ASP A 352 6.22 9.45 -1.11
N ILE A 353 5.45 8.38 -0.97
CA ILE A 353 4.30 8.09 -1.84
C ILE A 353 3.00 8.16 -1.05
N ASP A 354 1.87 8.36 -1.75
CA ASP A 354 0.56 8.01 -1.22
C ASP A 354 0.30 6.51 -1.46
N PRO A 355 0.46 5.63 -0.44
CA PRO A 355 0.33 4.19 -0.64
C PRO A 355 -1.12 3.76 -0.89
N TYR A 356 -2.12 4.63 -0.69
CA TYR A 356 -3.50 4.30 -1.04
C TYR A 356 -3.68 4.09 -2.54
N GLN A 357 -2.82 4.70 -3.37
CA GLN A 357 -2.79 4.52 -4.83
C GLN A 357 -2.43 3.09 -5.25
N ILE A 358 -1.97 2.25 -4.32
CA ILE A 358 -1.67 0.82 -4.53
C ILE A 358 -2.48 -0.11 -3.62
N SER A 359 -3.03 0.37 -2.49
CA SER A 359 -3.93 -0.39 -1.62
C SER A 359 -4.97 0.51 -0.93
N ALA A 360 -6.22 0.41 -1.36
CA ALA A 360 -7.33 1.18 -0.79
C ALA A 360 -7.96 0.53 0.44
N GLN A 361 -7.59 -0.71 0.78
CA GLN A 361 -8.18 -1.46 1.89
C GLN A 361 -8.12 -0.69 3.22
N HIS A 362 -7.05 0.07 3.42
CA HIS A 362 -6.71 0.74 4.68
C HIS A 362 -7.06 2.22 4.67
N VAL A 363 -7.93 2.67 3.76
CA VAL A 363 -8.22 4.10 3.55
C VAL A 363 -8.72 4.84 4.81
N LEU A 364 -9.25 4.11 5.80
CA LEU A 364 -9.62 4.68 7.09
C LEU A 364 -8.42 5.07 7.99
N LEU A 365 -7.21 4.58 7.70
CA LEU A 365 -5.97 4.87 8.43
C LEU A 365 -5.19 6.05 7.83
N ARG A 366 -5.88 6.86 7.00
CA ARG A 366 -5.25 7.87 6.16
C ARG A 366 -4.43 8.89 6.94
N PRO A 367 -4.95 9.59 7.96
CA PRO A 367 -4.16 10.62 8.60
C PRO A 367 -2.88 10.06 9.22
N GLU A 368 -2.88 8.82 9.69
CA GLU A 368 -1.69 8.18 10.26
C GLU A 368 -0.68 7.73 9.19
N ILE A 369 -1.15 7.16 8.08
CA ILE A 369 -0.28 6.78 6.96
C ILE A 369 0.30 8.02 6.26
N TRP A 370 -0.50 9.08 6.12
CA TRP A 370 -0.02 10.38 5.62
C TRP A 370 0.94 11.05 6.59
N ALA A 371 0.68 10.98 7.90
CA ALA A 371 1.64 11.44 8.90
C ALA A 371 2.97 10.68 8.79
N ALA A 372 2.95 9.36 8.59
CA ALA A 372 4.18 8.58 8.37
C ALA A 372 4.95 9.08 7.15
N ARG A 373 4.24 9.45 6.08
CA ARG A 373 4.82 10.08 4.90
C ARG A 373 5.48 11.43 5.22
N GLU A 374 4.79 12.30 5.96
CA GLU A 374 5.32 13.62 6.35
C GLU A 374 6.56 13.48 7.25
N VAL A 375 6.51 12.56 8.23
CA VAL A 375 7.65 12.25 9.10
C VAL A 375 8.84 11.77 8.26
N GLY A 376 8.61 10.89 7.29
CA GLY A 376 9.66 10.45 6.36
C GLY A 376 10.18 11.57 5.47
N ALA A 377 9.29 12.40 4.92
CA ALA A 377 9.67 13.55 4.09
C ALA A 377 10.58 14.53 4.84
N GLN A 378 10.27 14.82 6.11
CA GLN A 378 11.11 15.64 6.97
C GLN A 378 12.42 14.93 7.32
N ALA A 379 12.37 13.67 7.77
CA ALA A 379 13.56 12.88 8.12
C ALA A 379 14.58 12.82 6.97
N PHE A 380 14.10 12.73 5.73
CA PHE A 380 14.92 12.64 4.53
C PHE A 380 15.10 13.97 3.76
N LEU A 381 14.69 15.11 4.34
CA LEU A 381 14.73 16.45 3.73
C LEU A 381 14.25 16.48 2.27
N ARG A 382 13.19 15.73 1.95
CA ARG A 382 12.66 15.63 0.57
C ARG A 382 11.79 16.83 0.21
N ARG A 383 11.07 17.35 1.21
CA ARG A 383 10.16 18.49 1.16
C ARG A 383 9.79 18.88 2.59
N ASP A 384 9.25 20.07 2.76
CA ASP A 384 8.68 20.49 4.03
C ASP A 384 7.52 19.56 4.41
N GLY A 385 7.55 19.06 5.65
CA GLY A 385 6.49 18.24 6.21
C GLY A 385 5.32 19.10 6.68
N ASP A 386 4.09 18.62 6.49
CA ASP A 386 2.91 19.26 7.06
C ASP A 386 2.75 18.89 8.54
N GLY A 387 3.12 19.83 9.43
CA GLY A 387 3.02 19.67 10.87
C GLY A 387 1.62 19.31 11.37
N ARG A 388 0.56 19.74 10.67
CA ARG A 388 -0.83 19.38 11.03
C ARG A 388 -1.12 17.91 10.76
N ARG A 389 -0.60 17.37 9.65
CA ARG A 389 -0.72 15.93 9.33
C ARG A 389 0.12 15.11 10.30
N MET A 390 1.36 15.53 10.57
CA MET A 390 2.26 14.84 11.50
C MET A 390 1.66 14.66 12.90
N ALA A 391 0.84 15.60 13.37
CA ALA A 391 0.15 15.52 14.67
C ALA A 391 -0.66 14.23 14.86
N ALA A 392 -1.14 13.61 13.77
CA ALA A 392 -1.88 12.35 13.82
C ALA A 392 -1.04 11.17 14.34
N LEU A 393 0.29 11.21 14.23
CA LEU A 393 1.19 10.20 14.81
C LEU A 393 1.95 10.69 16.04
N GLN A 394 2.05 12.00 16.29
CA GLN A 394 2.87 12.53 17.38
C GLN A 394 2.56 11.90 18.74
N HIS A 395 1.28 11.79 19.10
CA HIS A 395 0.86 11.15 20.36
C HIS A 395 1.21 9.66 20.41
N LEU A 396 1.02 8.92 19.30
CA LEU A 396 1.36 7.50 19.21
C LEU A 396 2.86 7.23 19.20
N LEU A 397 3.67 8.22 18.82
CA LEU A 397 5.14 8.12 18.84
C LEU A 397 5.72 8.53 20.20
N ALA A 398 5.03 9.40 20.95
CA ALA A 398 5.46 9.90 22.26
C ALA A 398 5.21 8.91 23.41
N ASP A 399 4.17 8.08 23.33
CA ASP A 399 3.86 7.10 24.37
C ASP A 399 4.70 5.81 24.20
N ASP A 400 5.60 5.57 25.16
CA ASP A 400 6.28 4.28 25.34
C ASP A 400 5.40 3.23 26.02
N THR A 401 4.15 3.58 26.36
CA THR A 401 3.17 2.65 26.93
C THR A 401 2.55 1.79 25.83
N MET A 402 2.67 0.47 25.98
CA MET A 402 1.95 -0.47 25.11
C MET A 402 0.44 -0.36 25.40
N PRO A 403 -0.42 -0.32 24.37
CA PRO A 403 -1.86 -0.33 24.59
C PRO A 403 -2.27 -1.59 25.36
N THR A 404 -3.23 -1.46 26.28
CA THR A 404 -3.76 -2.61 27.03
C THR A 404 -4.52 -3.56 26.09
N ALA A 405 -4.69 -4.83 26.48
CA ALA A 405 -5.43 -5.81 25.68
C ALA A 405 -6.84 -5.32 25.31
N ALA A 406 -7.55 -4.70 26.26
CA ALA A 406 -8.88 -4.13 26.03
C ALA A 406 -8.88 -2.97 25.02
N VAL A 407 -7.79 -2.20 24.91
CA VAL A 407 -7.65 -1.15 23.90
C VAL A 407 -7.33 -1.76 22.53
N LEU A 408 -6.53 -2.82 22.48
CA LEU A 408 -6.23 -3.56 21.24
C LEU A 408 -7.46 -4.28 20.67
N GLU A 409 -8.47 -4.58 21.49
CA GLU A 409 -9.75 -5.11 21.02
C GLU A 409 -10.62 -4.07 20.30
N GLN A 410 -10.28 -2.78 20.42
CA GLN A 410 -11.03 -1.73 19.74
C GLN A 410 -10.74 -1.72 18.22
N PRO A 411 -11.74 -1.38 17.38
CA PRO A 411 -11.58 -1.32 15.93
C PRO A 411 -10.45 -0.37 15.50
N LEU A 412 -9.64 -0.81 14.53
CA LEU A 412 -8.46 -0.11 13.99
C LEU A 412 -7.28 0.05 14.96
N MET A 413 -7.44 -0.17 16.27
CA MET A 413 -6.36 0.02 17.24
C MET A 413 -5.14 -0.88 17.02
N PRO A 414 -5.28 -2.18 16.66
CA PRO A 414 -4.15 -3.01 16.30
C PRO A 414 -3.34 -2.45 15.12
N GLU A 415 -4.03 -1.98 14.08
CA GLU A 415 -3.38 -1.38 12.92
C GLU A 415 -2.66 -0.07 13.26
N LEU A 416 -3.28 0.79 14.08
CA LEU A 416 -2.68 2.04 14.54
C LEU A 416 -1.43 1.79 15.40
N ALA A 417 -1.49 0.85 16.34
CA ALA A 417 -0.34 0.44 17.15
C ALA A 417 0.78 -0.14 16.26
N SER A 418 0.42 -0.93 15.25
CA SER A 418 1.37 -1.50 14.28
C SER A 418 2.06 -0.43 13.44
N ILE A 419 1.32 0.58 12.95
CA ILE A 419 1.88 1.75 12.26
C ILE A 419 2.85 2.47 13.19
N ALA A 420 2.42 2.86 14.38
CA ALA A 420 3.22 3.65 15.31
C ALA A 420 4.52 2.93 15.71
N GLY A 421 4.42 1.64 16.07
CA GLY A 421 5.59 0.83 16.41
C GLY A 421 6.58 0.74 15.26
N THR A 422 6.09 0.55 14.02
CA THR A 422 6.94 0.47 12.83
C THR A 422 7.62 1.80 12.55
N ILE A 423 6.89 2.92 12.55
CA ILE A 423 7.48 4.25 12.31
C ILE A 423 8.49 4.62 13.39
N ARG A 424 8.23 4.27 14.66
CA ARG A 424 9.18 4.47 15.76
C ARG A 424 10.48 3.69 15.53
N GLU A 425 10.39 2.45 15.07
CA GLU A 425 11.58 1.66 14.71
C GLU A 425 12.34 2.28 13.53
N LEU A 426 11.64 2.75 12.50
CA LEU A 426 12.27 3.41 11.34
C LEU A 426 12.97 4.72 11.73
N CYS A 427 12.35 5.57 12.55
CA CYS A 427 12.95 6.82 13.03
C CYS A 427 14.22 6.57 13.88
N ARG A 428 14.32 5.42 14.56
CA ARG A 428 15.55 5.05 15.29
C ARG A 428 16.70 4.69 14.36
N ILE A 429 16.39 4.08 13.21
CA ILE A 429 17.37 3.64 12.20
C ILE A 429 17.83 4.79 11.31
N PHE A 430 16.87 5.60 10.83
CA PHE A 430 17.06 6.54 9.72
C PHE A 430 16.95 8.04 10.09
N PRO A 431 17.31 8.50 11.31
CA PRO A 431 17.12 9.91 11.68
C PRO A 431 17.82 10.87 10.71
#